data_AF-A0ABD2IWU6-F1
#
_entry.id   AF-A0ABD2IWU6-F1
#
_cell.length_a   1.000
_cell.length_b   1.000
_cell.length_c   1.000
_cell.angle_alpha   90.00
_cell.angle_beta   90.00
_cell.angle_gamma   90.00
#
_symmetry.space_group_name_H-M   'P 1'
#
loop_
_entity.id
_entity.type
_entity.pdbx_description
1 polymer ?
#
loop_
_entity_poly.entity_id
_entity_poly.type
_entity_poly.pdbx_seq_one_letter_code
_entity_poly.pdbx_strand_id
1 'polypeptide(L)'
;MSDSRKEAEEKMAKAIFISADCWLCVFDLLSPRQLGLGIAMISHRFDYYVDEHFKTRKWTLKFIRIRSKIGENGTKEMEIVNYYVGQQLPIPQIPMPRKVIGFERIDICFIDRNAIAFLRRFRQLFASIPINLNIYSTSDRISDFLLRNIWPMIGKNICGMHFSADVFRRLRKFVPSILNDCPSLRFVISCAADFFTEFPANDNAMALNAHAVAKWLFAPRPDDVPKVLICLFHSNDGNWSSKIEASKAAFTNASSPVNFIVVLWFNLTPFAVSVVLFNLTNELTREQLALKGTKYRNCFLLVRCPIARDADKWTKWEEEAIGWQIYYQRNRINIKINGEEDIGDGLLDATPGSSDRQQKCMNE
;
A
#
# COMPACT_ATOMS: atom_id res chain seq x y z
N MET A 1 18.59 -47.05 -14.72
CA MET A 1 18.77 -45.59 -14.90
C MET A 1 17.60 -44.74 -14.37
N SER A 2 16.51 -45.32 -13.83
CA SER A 2 15.41 -44.56 -13.21
C SER A 2 15.64 -44.22 -11.74
N ASP A 3 16.35 -45.07 -11.00
CA ASP A 3 16.54 -44.90 -9.54
C ASP A 3 17.47 -43.74 -9.19
N SER A 4 18.45 -43.43 -10.05
CA SER A 4 19.38 -42.32 -9.85
C SER A 4 18.73 -40.94 -10.01
N ARG A 5 17.64 -40.84 -10.77
CA ARG A 5 16.90 -39.58 -10.97
C ARG A 5 15.94 -39.32 -9.82
N LYS A 6 15.28 -40.37 -9.31
CA LYS A 6 14.47 -40.31 -8.08
C LYS A 6 15.31 -40.01 -6.85
N GLU A 7 16.50 -40.59 -6.72
CA GLU A 7 17.43 -40.24 -5.63
C GLU A 7 17.96 -38.80 -5.75
N ALA A 8 18.17 -38.29 -6.96
CA ALA A 8 18.58 -36.90 -7.19
C ALA A 8 17.44 -35.91 -6.88
N GLU A 9 16.20 -36.25 -7.23
CA GLU A 9 15.00 -35.47 -6.91
C GLU A 9 14.69 -35.51 -5.40
N GLU A 10 14.83 -36.66 -4.74
CA GLU A 10 14.74 -36.75 -3.27
C GLU A 10 15.89 -36.04 -2.55
N LYS A 11 17.12 -36.05 -3.11
CA LYS A 11 18.24 -35.25 -2.59
C LYS A 11 18.03 -33.75 -2.79
N MET A 12 17.48 -33.31 -3.93
CA MET A 12 17.12 -31.89 -4.13
C MET A 12 15.97 -31.45 -3.22
N ALA A 13 14.96 -32.31 -3.02
CA ALA A 13 13.86 -32.06 -2.09
C ALA A 13 14.33 -32.03 -0.62
N LYS A 14 15.37 -32.81 -0.26
CA LYS A 14 16.04 -32.75 1.05
C LYS A 14 17.07 -31.61 1.16
N ALA A 15 17.55 -31.04 0.05
CA ALA A 15 18.54 -29.96 0.04
C ALA A 15 17.95 -28.54 0.09
N ILE A 16 16.63 -28.37 -0.01
CA ILE A 16 15.96 -27.08 0.19
C ILE A 16 15.11 -27.12 1.47
N PHE A 17 15.72 -27.61 2.56
CA PHE A 17 15.18 -27.41 3.89
C PHE A 17 15.61 -26.03 4.39
N ILE A 18 14.75 -25.04 4.22
CA ILE A 18 15.00 -23.67 4.68
C ILE A 18 14.68 -23.62 6.17
N SER A 19 15.73 -23.68 7.00
CA SER A 19 15.68 -23.66 8.45
C SER A 19 15.24 -22.30 9.02
N ALA A 20 15.00 -22.24 10.32
CA ALA A 20 14.80 -20.98 11.05
C ALA A 20 15.95 -19.99 10.78
N ASP A 21 17.16 -20.47 10.46
CA ASP A 21 18.35 -19.67 10.20
C ASP A 21 18.24 -18.78 8.95
N CYS A 22 17.49 -19.21 7.94
CA CYS A 22 17.23 -18.33 6.79
C CYS A 22 16.31 -17.16 7.16
N TRP A 23 15.35 -17.38 8.05
CA TRP A 23 14.58 -16.29 8.65
C TRP A 23 15.44 -15.46 9.60
N LEU A 24 16.38 -16.09 10.33
CA LEU A 24 17.38 -15.36 11.10
C LEU A 24 18.09 -14.38 10.18
N CYS A 25 18.70 -14.78 9.07
CA CYS A 25 19.40 -13.89 8.13
C CYS A 25 18.54 -12.71 7.65
N VAL A 26 17.24 -12.93 7.42
CA VAL A 26 16.29 -11.86 7.06
C VAL A 26 16.00 -10.94 8.25
N PHE A 27 15.90 -11.51 9.45
CA PHE A 27 15.78 -10.78 10.71
C PHE A 27 17.12 -10.16 11.16
N ASP A 28 18.28 -10.63 10.65
CA ASP A 28 19.57 -9.95 10.45
C ASP A 28 19.86 -8.62 11.17
N LEU A 29 20.21 -7.56 10.45
CA LEU A 29 19.38 -6.68 9.62
C LEU A 29 18.25 -5.95 10.37
N LEU A 30 17.69 -6.49 11.46
CA LEU A 30 16.71 -5.85 12.35
C LEU A 30 17.29 -5.83 13.81
N SER A 31 18.20 -4.91 14.14
CA SER A 31 19.03 -4.92 15.39
C SER A 31 18.24 -4.97 16.72
N PRO A 32 18.54 -5.92 17.64
CA PRO A 32 19.60 -5.82 18.69
C PRO A 32 20.75 -6.87 18.55
N ARG A 33 20.96 -7.37 17.34
CA ARG A 33 21.65 -8.63 17.04
C ARG A 33 23.12 -8.73 17.46
N GLN A 34 23.88 -7.64 17.48
CA GLN A 34 25.28 -7.70 17.89
C GLN A 34 25.47 -8.21 19.32
N LEU A 35 24.45 -8.06 20.18
CA LEU A 35 24.48 -8.54 21.56
C LEU A 35 24.26 -10.06 21.67
N GLY A 36 23.49 -10.66 20.76
CA GLY A 36 23.16 -12.09 20.78
C GLY A 36 24.19 -12.95 20.03
N LEU A 37 24.63 -12.53 18.84
CA LEU A 37 25.50 -13.34 17.98
C LEU A 37 26.90 -13.55 18.57
N GLY A 38 27.41 -12.58 19.33
CA GLY A 38 28.71 -12.72 20.00
C GLY A 38 28.68 -13.65 21.22
N ILE A 39 27.51 -13.87 21.85
CA ILE A 39 27.39 -14.61 23.13
C ILE A 39 26.76 -15.98 22.93
N ALA A 40 25.83 -16.14 21.97
CA ALA A 40 25.11 -17.41 21.75
C ALA A 40 25.99 -18.53 21.22
N MET A 41 26.92 -18.21 20.31
CA MET A 41 27.84 -19.20 19.74
C MET A 41 28.81 -19.84 20.75
N ILE A 42 28.86 -19.33 21.98
CA ILE A 42 29.81 -19.77 23.02
C ILE A 42 29.09 -20.57 24.13
N SER A 43 27.76 -20.76 24.08
CA SER A 43 27.03 -21.43 25.17
C SER A 43 25.71 -22.10 24.74
N HIS A 44 25.63 -23.43 24.89
CA HIS A 44 24.41 -24.21 24.64
C HIS A 44 23.18 -23.75 25.45
N ARG A 45 23.41 -23.08 26.59
CA ARG A 45 22.34 -22.49 27.39
C ARG A 45 21.73 -21.27 26.72
N PHE A 46 22.54 -20.49 26.00
CA PHE A 46 22.05 -19.34 25.25
C PHE A 46 21.27 -19.77 24.01
N ASP A 47 21.63 -20.87 23.36
CA ASP A 47 20.85 -21.40 22.22
C ASP A 47 19.39 -21.66 22.62
N TYR A 48 19.15 -22.29 23.77
CA TYR A 48 17.79 -22.50 24.29
C TYR A 48 17.03 -21.17 24.48
N TYR A 49 17.68 -20.18 25.11
CA TYR A 49 17.05 -18.87 25.35
C TYR A 49 16.82 -18.08 24.06
N VAL A 50 17.71 -18.21 23.08
CA VAL A 50 17.55 -17.63 21.75
C VAL A 50 16.34 -18.28 21.05
N ASP A 51 16.24 -19.61 21.11
CA ASP A 51 15.11 -20.37 20.57
C ASP A 51 13.78 -19.99 21.24
N GLU A 52 13.76 -19.89 22.57
CA GLU A 52 12.60 -19.47 23.36
C GLU A 52 12.22 -18.02 23.04
N HIS A 53 13.21 -17.13 22.91
CA HIS A 53 13.02 -15.73 22.53
C HIS A 53 12.41 -15.60 21.13
N PHE A 54 12.83 -16.42 20.16
CA PHE A 54 12.23 -16.46 18.82
C PHE A 54 10.81 -17.02 18.82
N LYS A 55 10.52 -18.01 19.68
CA LYS A 55 9.17 -18.61 19.83
C LYS A 55 8.19 -17.66 20.50
N THR A 56 8.65 -16.83 21.44
CA THR A 56 7.77 -15.98 22.27
C THR A 56 7.57 -14.58 21.68
N ARG A 57 8.62 -13.98 21.13
CA ARG A 57 8.62 -12.57 20.70
C ARG A 57 7.84 -12.33 19.41
N LYS A 58 7.14 -11.19 19.35
CA LYS A 58 6.53 -10.66 18.12
C LYS A 58 7.57 -9.86 17.34
N TRP A 59 7.60 -10.04 16.02
CA TRP A 59 8.60 -9.46 15.12
C TRP A 59 7.98 -8.50 14.11
N THR A 60 8.67 -7.40 13.81
CA THR A 60 8.32 -6.51 12.71
C THR A 60 9.49 -6.50 11.73
N LEU A 61 9.24 -6.93 10.50
CA LEU A 61 10.21 -6.84 9.43
C LEU A 61 10.55 -5.36 9.16
N LYS A 62 11.78 -5.02 8.77
CA LYS A 62 12.09 -3.63 8.40
C LYS A 62 11.88 -3.44 6.90
N PHE A 63 12.97 -3.35 6.14
CA PHE A 63 12.95 -3.03 4.72
C PHE A 63 13.29 -4.27 3.90
N ILE A 64 12.40 -4.62 2.98
CA ILE A 64 12.61 -5.69 2.00
C ILE A 64 12.52 -5.05 0.62
N ARG A 65 13.50 -5.33 -0.25
CA ARG A 65 13.43 -4.94 -1.65
C ARG A 65 13.49 -6.17 -2.54
N ILE A 66 12.51 -6.29 -3.42
CA ILE A 66 12.45 -7.28 -4.49
C ILE A 66 12.89 -6.58 -5.78
N ARG A 67 13.94 -7.08 -6.43
CA ARG A 67 14.45 -6.53 -7.70
C ARG A 67 14.95 -7.67 -8.60
N SER A 68 15.28 -7.36 -9.84
CA SER A 68 15.93 -8.32 -10.74
C SER A 68 17.44 -8.36 -10.51
N LYS A 69 18.02 -9.53 -10.67
CA LYS A 69 19.44 -9.73 -11.03
C LYS A 69 19.51 -10.46 -12.37
N ILE A 70 20.67 -10.40 -13.02
CA ILE A 70 20.93 -11.23 -14.20
C ILE A 70 21.38 -12.61 -13.71
N GLY A 71 20.65 -13.65 -14.09
CA GLY A 71 20.96 -15.04 -13.82
C GLY A 71 22.09 -15.56 -14.70
N GLU A 72 22.55 -16.79 -14.43
CA GLU A 72 23.67 -17.42 -15.14
C GLU A 72 23.39 -17.62 -16.64
N ASN A 73 22.13 -17.79 -16.99
CA ASN A 73 21.63 -17.92 -18.36
C ASN A 73 21.36 -16.57 -19.06
N GLY A 74 21.68 -15.44 -18.42
CA GLY A 74 21.43 -14.10 -18.95
C GLY A 74 19.98 -13.60 -18.77
N THR A 75 19.09 -14.39 -18.19
CA THR A 75 17.69 -13.98 -17.93
C THR A 75 17.57 -13.19 -16.62
N LYS A 76 16.56 -12.32 -16.51
CA LYS A 76 16.28 -11.61 -15.27
C LYS A 76 15.59 -12.54 -14.28
N GLU A 77 16.17 -12.66 -13.09
CA GLU A 77 15.62 -13.45 -11.99
C GLU A 77 15.38 -12.57 -10.77
N MET A 78 14.35 -12.90 -9.98
CA MET A 78 14.10 -12.24 -8.71
C MET A 78 15.27 -12.45 -7.74
N GLU A 79 15.69 -11.36 -7.10
CA GLU A 79 16.42 -11.40 -5.84
C GLU A 79 15.75 -10.53 -4.77
N ILE A 80 16.00 -10.91 -3.51
CA ILE A 80 15.65 -10.10 -2.36
C ILE A 80 16.92 -9.45 -1.85
N VAL A 81 16.89 -8.15 -1.62
CA VAL A 81 18.03 -7.42 -1.07
C VAL A 81 17.64 -6.59 0.14
N ASN A 82 18.59 -6.43 1.06
CA ASN A 82 18.48 -5.42 2.10
C ASN A 82 18.57 -4.03 1.48
N TYR A 83 17.63 -3.15 1.79
CA TYR A 83 17.59 -1.80 1.22
C TYR A 83 18.85 -0.97 1.51
N TYR A 84 19.39 -1.05 2.73
CA TYR A 84 20.49 -0.21 3.20
C TYR A 84 21.86 -0.74 2.79
N VAL A 85 22.04 -2.06 2.91
CA VAL A 85 23.36 -2.69 2.70
C VAL A 85 23.49 -3.21 1.27
N GLY A 86 22.39 -3.37 0.55
CA GLY A 86 22.37 -4.00 -0.78
C GLY A 86 22.68 -5.50 -0.78
N GLN A 87 22.86 -6.09 0.41
CA GLN A 87 23.17 -7.51 0.57
C GLN A 87 21.99 -8.39 0.12
N GLN A 88 22.30 -9.41 -0.68
CA GLN A 88 21.33 -10.42 -1.09
C GLN A 88 20.86 -11.24 0.11
N LEU A 89 19.55 -11.44 0.21
CA LEU A 89 18.90 -12.24 1.24
C LEU A 89 18.43 -13.58 0.66
N PRO A 90 18.44 -14.65 1.47
CA PRO A 90 17.85 -15.92 1.05
C PRO A 90 16.35 -15.73 0.79
N ILE A 91 15.83 -16.39 -0.24
CA ILE A 91 14.39 -16.43 -0.54
C ILE A 91 13.77 -17.54 0.31
N PRO A 92 12.96 -17.23 1.34
CA PRO A 92 12.40 -18.26 2.20
C PRO A 92 11.40 -19.14 1.44
N GLN A 93 11.58 -20.46 1.55
CA GLN A 93 10.72 -21.47 0.92
C GLN A 93 9.68 -22.06 1.88
N ILE A 94 9.72 -21.66 3.14
CA ILE A 94 8.75 -22.04 4.17
C ILE A 94 7.75 -20.90 4.43
N PRO A 95 6.57 -21.18 4.99
CA PRO A 95 5.63 -20.16 5.42
C PRO A 95 6.25 -19.19 6.44
N MET A 96 5.74 -17.96 6.46
CA MET A 96 6.18 -16.97 7.44
C MET A 96 5.79 -17.39 8.87
N PRO A 97 6.68 -17.20 9.86
CA PRO A 97 6.33 -17.42 11.26
C PRO A 97 5.13 -16.55 11.69
N ARG A 98 4.15 -17.14 12.38
CA ARG A 98 2.94 -16.43 12.88
C ARG A 98 3.24 -15.27 13.84
N LYS A 99 4.46 -15.20 14.36
CA LYS A 99 4.91 -14.16 15.27
C LYS A 99 5.35 -12.88 14.56
N VAL A 100 5.47 -12.89 13.23
CA VAL A 100 5.66 -11.66 12.45
C VAL A 100 4.33 -10.90 12.43
N ILE A 101 4.34 -9.66 12.92
CA ILE A 101 3.15 -8.82 13.13
C ILE A 101 3.13 -7.57 12.25
N GLY A 102 4.11 -7.39 11.37
CA GLY A 102 4.14 -6.26 10.44
C GLY A 102 5.47 -6.13 9.73
N PHE A 103 5.58 -5.06 8.94
CA PHE A 103 6.82 -4.65 8.28
C PHE A 103 6.97 -3.13 8.27
N GLU A 104 8.15 -2.57 8.05
CA GLU A 104 8.30 -1.13 7.81
C GLU A 104 8.02 -0.80 6.35
N ARG A 105 8.66 -1.52 5.41
CA ARG A 105 8.47 -1.29 3.97
C ARG A 105 8.87 -2.50 3.11
N ILE A 106 8.07 -2.78 2.09
CA ILE A 106 8.36 -3.70 0.99
C ILE A 106 8.42 -2.88 -0.30
N ASP A 107 9.57 -2.82 -0.95
CA ASP A 107 9.76 -2.24 -2.28
C ASP A 107 9.72 -3.37 -3.31
N ILE A 108 8.80 -3.30 -4.27
CA ILE A 108 8.65 -4.24 -5.39
C ILE A 108 9.09 -3.51 -6.66
N CYS A 109 10.28 -3.83 -7.14
CA CYS A 109 10.88 -3.28 -8.35
C CYS A 109 10.98 -4.32 -9.49
N PHE A 110 10.64 -5.58 -9.22
CA PHE A 110 10.60 -6.65 -10.23
C PHE A 110 9.58 -7.72 -9.81
N ILE A 111 8.86 -8.29 -10.78
CA ILE A 111 7.89 -9.38 -10.53
C ILE A 111 8.08 -10.50 -11.55
N ASP A 112 8.52 -11.66 -11.09
CA ASP A 112 8.43 -12.93 -11.80
C ASP A 112 7.53 -13.93 -11.03
N ARG A 113 7.50 -15.19 -11.47
CA ARG A 113 6.75 -16.27 -10.78
C ARG A 113 7.24 -16.47 -9.33
N ASN A 114 8.55 -16.32 -9.09
CA ASN A 114 9.15 -16.48 -7.77
C ASN A 114 8.77 -15.32 -6.83
N ALA A 115 8.71 -14.08 -7.34
CA ALA A 115 8.27 -12.91 -6.60
C ALA A 115 6.80 -13.04 -6.17
N ILE A 116 5.93 -13.51 -7.08
CA ILE A 116 4.53 -13.79 -6.72
C ILE A 116 4.46 -14.89 -5.65
N ALA A 117 5.20 -15.99 -5.82
CA ALA A 117 5.23 -17.08 -4.85
C ALA A 117 5.72 -16.60 -3.47
N PHE A 118 6.75 -15.75 -3.44
CA PHE A 118 7.25 -15.13 -2.23
C PHE A 118 6.20 -14.23 -1.57
N LEU A 119 5.56 -13.32 -2.31
CA LEU A 119 4.52 -12.42 -1.79
C LEU A 119 3.30 -13.19 -1.27
N ARG A 120 2.94 -14.32 -1.90
CA ARG A 120 1.86 -15.19 -1.40
C ARG A 120 2.13 -15.73 -0.01
N ARG A 121 3.40 -15.90 0.40
CA ARG A 121 3.75 -16.32 1.77
C ARG A 121 3.42 -15.26 2.82
N PHE A 122 3.27 -13.99 2.41
CA PHE A 122 2.88 -12.88 3.27
C PHE A 122 1.36 -12.71 3.37
N ARG A 123 0.57 -13.52 2.65
CA ARG A 123 -0.90 -13.36 2.59
C ARG A 123 -1.57 -13.33 3.97
N GLN A 124 -1.14 -14.17 4.91
CA GLN A 124 -1.69 -14.15 6.28
C GLN A 124 -1.35 -12.85 7.01
N LEU A 125 -0.11 -12.37 6.86
CA LEU A 125 0.31 -11.11 7.44
C LEU A 125 -0.48 -9.94 6.84
N PHE A 126 -0.56 -9.87 5.51
CA PHE A 126 -1.36 -8.88 4.78
C PHE A 126 -2.83 -8.89 5.19
N ALA A 127 -3.39 -10.08 5.45
CA ALA A 127 -4.76 -10.25 5.94
C ALA A 127 -4.97 -9.80 7.40
N SER A 128 -3.91 -9.51 8.16
CA SER A 128 -3.98 -9.17 9.59
C SER A 128 -3.58 -7.74 9.95
N ILE A 129 -3.05 -6.97 9.00
CA ILE A 129 -2.52 -5.63 9.27
C ILE A 129 -3.03 -4.60 8.25
N PRO A 130 -3.15 -3.32 8.64
CA PRO A 130 -3.40 -2.24 7.70
C PRO A 130 -2.21 -2.07 6.73
N ILE A 131 -2.50 -1.89 5.44
CA ILE A 131 -1.50 -1.75 4.37
C ILE A 131 -1.56 -0.35 3.76
N ASN A 132 -0.39 0.29 3.65
CA ASN A 132 -0.20 1.53 2.91
C ASN A 132 0.40 1.20 1.54
N LEU A 133 -0.38 1.37 0.46
CA LEU A 133 0.02 1.03 -0.89
C LEU A 133 0.42 2.28 -1.69
N ASN A 134 1.64 2.27 -2.22
CA ASN A 134 2.12 3.28 -3.15
C ASN A 134 2.40 2.64 -4.51
N ILE A 135 1.87 3.22 -5.58
CA ILE A 135 2.13 2.79 -6.96
C ILE A 135 2.65 4.00 -7.73
N TYR A 136 3.89 3.92 -8.21
CA TYR A 136 4.59 5.08 -8.78
C TYR A 136 4.35 5.25 -10.28
N SER A 137 4.36 4.15 -11.04
CA SER A 137 4.15 4.16 -12.48
C SER A 137 3.62 2.79 -12.92
N THR A 138 2.74 2.78 -13.92
CA THR A 138 2.24 1.57 -14.57
C THR A 138 1.82 1.88 -16.02
N SER A 139 1.94 0.89 -16.91
CA SER A 139 1.22 0.85 -18.19
C SER A 139 -0.18 0.23 -18.00
N ASP A 140 -1.02 0.22 -19.03
CA ASP A 140 -2.32 -0.46 -18.96
C ASP A 140 -2.15 -1.97 -18.73
N ARG A 141 -1.22 -2.61 -19.44
CA ARG A 141 -0.89 -4.04 -19.27
C ARG A 141 -0.37 -4.34 -17.85
N ILE A 142 0.52 -3.49 -17.33
CA ILE A 142 1.05 -3.64 -15.97
C ILE A 142 -0.07 -3.45 -14.94
N SER A 143 -0.97 -2.49 -15.16
CA SER A 143 -2.10 -2.23 -14.24
C SER A 143 -3.03 -3.44 -14.16
N ASP A 144 -3.42 -4.01 -15.30
CA ASP A 144 -4.22 -5.24 -15.36
C ASP A 144 -3.50 -6.40 -14.65
N PHE A 145 -2.21 -6.56 -14.92
CA PHE A 145 -1.39 -7.59 -14.30
C PHE A 145 -1.35 -7.46 -12.76
N LEU A 146 -1.10 -6.25 -12.23
CA LEU A 146 -1.07 -6.00 -10.79
C LEU A 146 -2.44 -6.26 -10.14
N LEU A 147 -3.52 -5.84 -10.81
CA LEU A 147 -4.89 -6.08 -10.33
C LEU A 147 -5.24 -7.56 -10.27
N ARG A 148 -4.76 -8.37 -11.21
CA ARG A 148 -5.00 -9.82 -11.22
C ARG A 148 -4.11 -10.58 -10.23
N ASN A 149 -2.84 -10.20 -10.11
CA ASN A 149 -1.85 -11.03 -9.43
C ASN A 149 -1.47 -10.54 -8.04
N ILE A 150 -1.47 -9.23 -7.79
CA ILE A 150 -1.04 -8.63 -6.52
C ILE A 150 -2.23 -8.20 -5.68
N TRP A 151 -3.21 -7.53 -6.28
CA TRP A 151 -4.37 -6.99 -5.57
C TRP A 151 -5.12 -8.02 -4.72
N PRO A 152 -5.36 -9.28 -5.16
CA PRO A 152 -6.08 -10.27 -4.35
C PRO A 152 -5.39 -10.61 -3.02
N MET A 153 -4.08 -10.34 -2.90
CA MET A 153 -3.32 -10.62 -1.69
C MET A 153 -3.42 -9.50 -0.64
N ILE A 154 -3.61 -8.25 -1.09
CA ILE A 154 -3.48 -7.06 -0.21
C ILE A 154 -4.77 -6.22 -0.14
N GLY A 155 -5.63 -6.27 -1.16
CA GLY A 155 -6.71 -5.30 -1.40
C GLY A 155 -7.63 -5.06 -0.21
N LYS A 156 -8.03 -6.12 0.50
CA LYS A 156 -9.01 -6.01 1.61
C LYS A 156 -8.53 -5.14 2.77
N ASN A 157 -7.23 -5.09 3.01
CA ASN A 157 -6.64 -4.39 4.15
C ASN A 157 -5.83 -3.15 3.75
N ILE A 158 -5.95 -2.70 2.50
CA ILE A 158 -5.40 -1.41 2.11
C ILE A 158 -6.15 -0.32 2.89
N CYS A 159 -5.43 0.36 3.77
CA CYS A 159 -5.94 1.48 4.56
C CYS A 159 -5.51 2.83 4.00
N GLY A 160 -4.44 2.84 3.20
CA GLY A 160 -3.90 4.04 2.58
C GLY A 160 -3.45 3.77 1.15
N MET A 161 -3.77 4.66 0.23
CA MET A 161 -3.31 4.61 -1.16
C MET A 161 -2.64 5.92 -1.57
N HIS A 162 -1.55 5.80 -2.32
CA HIS A 162 -0.86 6.91 -2.94
C HIS A 162 -0.48 6.54 -4.38
N PHE A 163 -0.97 7.32 -5.33
CA PHE A 163 -0.74 7.14 -6.76
C PHE A 163 -0.79 8.49 -7.47
N SER A 164 -0.23 8.54 -8.69
CA SER A 164 -0.46 9.67 -9.60
C SER A 164 -1.85 9.60 -10.25
N ALA A 165 -2.29 10.70 -10.88
CA ALA A 165 -3.56 10.74 -11.61
C ALA A 165 -3.62 9.72 -12.74
N ASP A 166 -2.50 9.54 -13.45
CA ASP A 166 -2.42 8.55 -14.51
C ASP A 166 -2.50 7.12 -14.00
N VAL A 167 -1.76 6.78 -12.94
CA VAL A 167 -1.81 5.43 -12.36
C VAL A 167 -3.23 5.10 -11.90
N PHE A 168 -3.88 6.04 -11.19
CA PHE A 168 -5.26 5.82 -10.74
C PHE A 168 -6.25 5.66 -11.89
N ARG A 169 -6.14 6.50 -12.93
CA ARG A 169 -6.97 6.40 -14.13
C ARG A 169 -6.80 5.05 -14.81
N ARG A 170 -5.57 4.53 -14.91
CA ARG A 170 -5.31 3.20 -15.52
C ARG A 170 -5.89 2.06 -14.69
N LEU A 171 -5.72 2.09 -13.36
CA LEU A 171 -6.32 1.09 -12.48
C LEU A 171 -7.85 1.07 -12.61
N ARG A 172 -8.47 2.26 -12.67
CA ARG A 172 -9.92 2.42 -12.84
C ARG A 172 -10.47 1.93 -14.17
N LYS A 173 -9.65 1.82 -15.23
CA LYS A 173 -10.10 1.19 -16.48
C LYS A 173 -10.51 -0.27 -16.27
N PHE A 174 -9.83 -0.97 -15.37
CA PHE A 174 -10.06 -2.40 -15.10
C PHE A 174 -10.97 -2.61 -13.89
N VAL A 175 -10.80 -1.81 -12.84
CA VAL A 175 -11.62 -1.85 -11.62
C VAL A 175 -12.11 -0.42 -11.31
N PRO A 176 -13.23 0.03 -11.89
CA PRO A 176 -13.68 1.42 -11.75
C PRO A 176 -13.96 1.83 -10.30
N SER A 177 -14.45 0.89 -9.49
CA SER A 177 -14.81 1.02 -8.08
C SER A 177 -13.65 0.81 -7.10
N ILE A 178 -12.39 0.79 -7.56
CA ILE A 178 -11.20 0.36 -6.78
C ILE A 178 -11.07 0.98 -5.37
N LEU A 179 -11.51 2.23 -5.18
CA LEU A 179 -11.50 2.88 -3.87
C LEU A 179 -12.62 2.35 -2.96
N ASN A 180 -13.82 2.14 -3.50
CA ASN A 180 -14.98 1.64 -2.78
C ASN A 180 -14.87 0.13 -2.48
N ASP A 181 -14.13 -0.61 -3.31
CA ASP A 181 -13.86 -2.04 -3.13
C ASP A 181 -12.85 -2.33 -1.99
N CYS A 182 -12.22 -1.29 -1.43
CA CYS A 182 -11.29 -1.40 -0.31
C CYS A 182 -11.97 -1.00 1.01
N PRO A 183 -12.52 -1.95 1.78
CA PRO A 183 -13.33 -1.62 2.97
C PRO A 183 -12.53 -0.94 4.08
N SER A 184 -11.23 -1.19 4.16
CA SER A 184 -10.33 -0.59 5.16
C SER A 184 -9.81 0.80 4.74
N LEU A 185 -10.09 1.25 3.51
CA LEU A 185 -9.46 2.44 2.94
C LEU A 185 -9.90 3.70 3.66
N ARG A 186 -8.92 4.33 4.32
CA ARG A 186 -9.07 5.58 5.06
C ARG A 186 -8.38 6.74 4.36
N PHE A 187 -7.19 6.52 3.85
CA PHE A 187 -6.32 7.57 3.32
C PHE A 187 -6.16 7.44 1.82
N VAL A 188 -6.37 8.54 1.10
CA VAL A 188 -5.97 8.66 -0.31
C VAL A 188 -5.09 9.90 -0.44
N ILE A 189 -3.91 9.73 -1.02
CA ILE A 189 -2.99 10.83 -1.31
C ILE A 189 -2.93 11.04 -2.83
N SER A 190 -3.07 12.29 -3.23
CA SER A 190 -2.92 12.73 -4.61
C SER A 190 -1.91 13.87 -4.72
N CYS A 191 -1.03 13.77 -5.72
CA CYS A 191 -0.12 14.84 -6.14
C CYS A 191 -0.68 15.74 -7.26
N ALA A 192 -2.01 15.73 -7.51
CA ALA A 192 -2.62 16.49 -8.60
C ALA A 192 -4.02 17.01 -8.27
N ALA A 193 -4.37 18.17 -8.84
CA ALA A 193 -5.67 18.80 -8.72
C ALA A 193 -6.84 17.98 -9.30
N ASP A 194 -6.55 17.04 -10.19
CA ASP A 194 -7.52 16.14 -10.83
C ASP A 194 -8.20 15.15 -9.86
N PHE A 195 -7.74 15.11 -8.60
CA PHE A 195 -8.36 14.33 -7.54
C PHE A 195 -9.27 15.12 -6.62
N PHE A 196 -9.15 16.46 -6.61
CA PHE A 196 -10.01 17.24 -5.74
C PHE A 196 -11.45 17.15 -6.28
N THR A 197 -12.41 16.92 -5.37
CA THR A 197 -13.72 16.36 -5.69
C THR A 197 -14.50 17.12 -6.75
N GLU A 198 -15.15 16.38 -7.63
CA GLU A 198 -16.04 16.90 -8.68
C GLU A 198 -17.37 16.16 -8.64
N PHE A 199 -18.44 16.87 -8.99
CA PHE A 199 -19.81 16.37 -8.91
C PHE A 199 -20.47 16.43 -10.30
N PRO A 200 -21.37 15.48 -10.63
CA PRO A 200 -21.93 14.44 -9.76
C PRO A 200 -20.98 13.28 -9.46
N ALA A 201 -20.96 12.83 -8.20
CA ALA A 201 -20.11 11.74 -7.75
C ALA A 201 -20.40 10.43 -8.50
N ASN A 202 -19.38 9.85 -9.13
CA ASN A 202 -19.51 8.68 -9.99
C ASN A 202 -18.16 7.95 -10.14
N ASP A 203 -18.16 6.63 -10.10
CA ASP A 203 -16.96 5.81 -10.23
C ASP A 203 -16.94 4.95 -11.50
N ASN A 204 -17.89 5.14 -12.43
CA ASN A 204 -17.91 4.38 -13.68
C ASN A 204 -16.60 4.52 -14.48
N ALA A 205 -16.35 3.58 -15.40
CA ALA A 205 -15.07 3.51 -16.12
C ALA A 205 -14.73 4.78 -16.93
N MET A 206 -15.75 5.56 -17.30
CA MET A 206 -15.62 6.81 -18.06
C MET A 206 -15.52 8.06 -17.18
N ALA A 207 -15.80 7.96 -15.88
CA ALA A 207 -15.83 9.10 -14.99
C ALA A 207 -14.42 9.59 -14.67
N LEU A 208 -14.25 10.90 -14.58
CA LEU A 208 -13.01 11.52 -14.14
C LEU A 208 -12.60 11.03 -12.74
N ASN A 209 -11.30 11.10 -12.44
CA ASN A 209 -10.76 10.70 -11.13
C ASN A 209 -11.44 11.44 -9.97
N ALA A 210 -11.67 12.74 -10.12
CA ALA A 210 -12.35 13.57 -9.14
C ALA A 210 -13.77 13.10 -8.81
N HIS A 211 -14.52 12.57 -9.78
CA HIS A 211 -15.86 12.02 -9.55
C HIS A 211 -15.81 10.73 -8.72
N ALA A 212 -14.83 9.85 -8.97
CA ALA A 212 -14.69 8.59 -8.23
C ALA A 212 -14.21 8.82 -6.80
N VAL A 213 -13.29 9.78 -6.63
CA VAL A 213 -12.85 10.25 -5.32
C VAL A 213 -14.02 10.88 -4.57
N ALA A 214 -14.85 11.70 -5.22
CA ALA A 214 -16.05 12.24 -4.61
C ALA A 214 -17.01 11.12 -4.17
N LYS A 215 -17.24 10.10 -5.01
CA LYS A 215 -18.10 8.96 -4.65
C LYS A 215 -17.56 8.20 -3.43
N TRP A 216 -16.24 7.96 -3.38
CA TRP A 216 -15.61 7.34 -2.22
C TRP A 216 -15.69 8.24 -0.98
N LEU A 217 -15.34 9.53 -1.09
CA LEU A 217 -15.28 10.46 0.04
C LEU A 217 -16.66 10.70 0.65
N PHE A 218 -17.70 10.77 -0.19
CA PHE A 218 -19.10 10.99 0.21
C PHE A 218 -19.88 9.69 0.48
N ALA A 219 -19.22 8.54 0.50
CA ALA A 219 -19.81 7.32 1.04
C ALA A 219 -19.56 7.23 2.56
N PRO A 220 -20.52 6.77 3.37
CA PRO A 220 -20.30 6.56 4.80
C PRO A 220 -19.27 5.45 5.05
N ARG A 221 -18.67 5.48 6.24
CA ARG A 221 -17.82 4.39 6.74
C ARG A 221 -18.49 3.69 7.92
N PRO A 222 -18.39 2.35 8.03
CA PRO A 222 -19.01 1.62 9.14
C PRO A 222 -18.43 1.96 10.52
N ASP A 223 -17.17 2.40 10.59
CA ASP A 223 -16.44 2.64 11.84
C ASP A 223 -16.51 4.08 12.34
N ASP A 224 -17.25 4.96 11.65
CA ASP A 224 -17.39 6.40 11.96
C ASP A 224 -16.06 7.17 12.05
N VAL A 225 -14.97 6.59 11.51
CA VAL A 225 -13.67 7.26 11.42
C VAL A 225 -13.65 8.07 10.11
N PRO A 226 -13.23 9.36 10.12
CA PRO A 226 -13.23 10.16 8.92
C PRO A 226 -12.32 9.58 7.85
N LYS A 227 -12.81 9.58 6.60
CA LYS A 227 -11.97 9.44 5.41
C LYS A 227 -11.05 10.65 5.30
N VAL A 228 -9.84 10.42 4.84
CA VAL A 228 -8.83 11.46 4.69
C VAL A 228 -8.34 11.49 3.25
N LEU A 229 -8.58 12.61 2.58
CA LEU A 229 -8.04 12.89 1.26
C LEU A 229 -6.93 13.93 1.41
N ILE A 230 -5.74 13.65 0.91
CA ILE A 230 -4.63 14.60 0.88
C ILE A 230 -4.43 15.04 -0.57
N CYS A 231 -4.62 16.33 -0.82
CA CYS A 231 -4.42 16.97 -2.11
C CYS A 231 -3.17 17.87 -2.03
N LEU A 232 -2.15 17.53 -2.81
CA LEU A 232 -0.99 18.39 -3.02
C LEU A 232 -1.20 19.18 -4.31
N PHE A 233 -1.47 20.48 -4.18
CA PHE A 233 -1.66 21.41 -5.28
C PHE A 233 -0.33 22.05 -5.66
N HIS A 234 -0.07 22.14 -6.96
CA HIS A 234 0.98 22.96 -7.53
C HIS A 234 0.43 24.35 -7.90
N SER A 235 1.29 25.37 -7.97
CA SER A 235 0.89 26.78 -8.15
C SER A 235 0.02 27.08 -9.37
N ASN A 236 -0.05 26.16 -10.34
CA ASN A 236 -0.77 26.33 -11.60
C ASN A 236 -2.12 25.58 -11.63
N ASP A 237 -2.51 24.94 -10.52
CA ASP A 237 -3.73 24.15 -10.41
C ASP A 237 -4.97 25.06 -10.24
N GLY A 238 -5.42 25.65 -11.34
CA GLY A 238 -6.33 26.80 -11.38
C GLY A 238 -7.82 26.57 -11.08
N ASN A 239 -8.23 25.55 -10.31
CA ASN A 239 -9.67 25.31 -10.10
C ASN A 239 -10.08 24.84 -8.68
N TRP A 240 -9.23 24.99 -7.68
CA TRP A 240 -9.55 24.54 -6.31
C TRP A 240 -10.74 25.30 -5.71
N SER A 241 -10.91 26.59 -6.01
CA SER A 241 -12.01 27.42 -5.49
C SER A 241 -13.38 26.95 -5.99
N SER A 242 -13.52 26.68 -7.28
CA SER A 242 -14.77 26.13 -7.85
C SER A 242 -15.12 24.78 -7.23
N LYS A 243 -14.12 23.92 -7.01
CA LYS A 243 -14.31 22.62 -6.36
C LYS A 243 -14.72 22.75 -4.88
N ILE A 244 -14.27 23.80 -4.19
CA ILE A 244 -14.77 24.15 -2.84
C ILE A 244 -16.24 24.56 -2.90
N GLU A 245 -16.63 25.43 -3.83
CA GLU A 245 -18.03 25.83 -4.00
C GLU A 245 -18.94 24.65 -4.38
N ALA A 246 -18.47 23.76 -5.26
CA ALA A 246 -19.17 22.51 -5.57
C ALA A 246 -19.33 21.62 -4.33
N SER A 247 -18.32 21.55 -3.47
CA SER A 247 -18.38 20.81 -2.20
C SER A 247 -19.38 21.42 -1.21
N LYS A 248 -19.47 22.76 -1.14
CA LYS A 248 -20.50 23.45 -0.34
C LYS A 248 -21.90 23.13 -0.87
N ALA A 249 -22.12 23.22 -2.17
CA ALA A 249 -23.41 22.90 -2.78
C ALA A 249 -23.81 21.43 -2.54
N ALA A 250 -22.87 20.49 -2.67
CA ALA A 250 -23.11 19.08 -2.38
C ALA A 250 -23.42 18.83 -0.89
N PHE A 251 -22.76 19.55 0.02
CA PHE A 251 -23.02 19.47 1.46
C PHE A 251 -24.41 20.00 1.83
N THR A 252 -24.81 21.15 1.29
CA THR A 252 -26.15 21.73 1.54
C THR A 252 -27.27 20.80 1.08
N ASN A 253 -27.07 20.10 -0.04
CA ASN A 253 -28.06 19.18 -0.61
C ASN A 253 -27.96 17.75 -0.06
N ALA A 254 -27.05 17.48 0.86
CA ALA A 254 -26.88 16.14 1.41
C ALA A 254 -28.05 15.76 2.34
N SER A 255 -28.53 14.52 2.20
CA SER A 255 -29.60 13.93 3.02
C SER A 255 -29.10 12.86 3.99
N SER A 256 -27.82 12.49 3.91
CA SER A 256 -27.19 11.50 4.77
C SER A 256 -25.88 12.04 5.37
N PRO A 257 -25.59 11.68 6.64
CA PRO A 257 -24.36 12.09 7.29
C PRO A 257 -23.14 11.32 6.77
N VAL A 258 -22.02 12.02 6.62
CA VAL A 258 -20.70 11.53 6.24
C VAL A 258 -19.60 12.38 6.89
N ASN A 259 -18.57 11.70 7.37
CA ASN A 259 -17.41 12.31 8.00
C ASN A 259 -16.15 12.21 7.12
N PHE A 260 -15.52 13.34 6.82
CA PHE A 260 -14.24 13.37 6.13
C PHE A 260 -13.38 14.58 6.49
N ILE A 261 -12.09 14.44 6.20
CA ILE A 261 -11.08 15.48 6.28
C ILE A 261 -10.38 15.54 4.92
N VAL A 262 -10.41 16.69 4.25
CA VAL A 262 -9.56 16.94 3.09
C VAL A 262 -8.44 17.89 3.49
N VAL A 263 -7.20 17.47 3.27
CA VAL A 263 -6.00 18.27 3.51
C VAL A 263 -5.58 18.89 2.19
N LEU A 264 -5.56 20.22 2.12
CA LEU A 264 -5.16 20.98 0.95
C LEU A 264 -3.76 21.56 1.22
N TRP A 265 -2.75 21.02 0.53
CA TRP A 265 -1.37 21.52 0.59
C TRP A 265 -1.05 22.30 -0.69
N PHE A 266 -0.56 23.53 -0.55
CA PHE A 266 -0.15 24.34 -1.69
C PHE A 266 1.38 24.44 -1.76
N ASN A 267 1.99 23.87 -2.80
CA ASN A 267 3.40 24.04 -3.11
C ASN A 267 3.60 25.45 -3.68
N LEU A 268 3.94 26.41 -2.80
CA LEU A 268 4.04 27.82 -3.18
C LEU A 268 5.34 28.16 -3.93
N THR A 269 5.19 28.72 -5.13
CA THR A 269 5.96 29.90 -5.59
C THR A 269 5.36 31.15 -4.92
N PRO A 270 5.98 32.35 -4.91
CA PRO A 270 5.81 33.37 -3.85
C PRO A 270 4.45 34.10 -3.81
N PHE A 271 3.44 33.65 -4.56
CA PHE A 271 2.10 34.25 -4.55
C PHE A 271 1.26 33.66 -3.41
N ALA A 272 0.89 34.51 -2.45
CA ALA A 272 -0.04 34.16 -1.39
C ALA A 272 -1.42 33.86 -2.01
N VAL A 273 -1.86 32.61 -1.98
CA VAL A 273 -3.24 32.25 -2.33
C VAL A 273 -4.15 32.83 -1.24
N SER A 274 -5.04 33.76 -1.61
CA SER A 274 -6.09 34.25 -0.71
C SER A 274 -7.14 33.15 -0.55
N VAL A 275 -7.13 32.47 0.60
CA VAL A 275 -8.09 31.41 0.93
C VAL A 275 -9.13 31.96 1.89
N VAL A 276 -10.39 31.96 1.48
CA VAL A 276 -11.52 32.39 2.32
C VAL A 276 -11.98 31.22 3.19
N LEU A 277 -11.76 31.33 4.50
CA LEU A 277 -12.23 30.35 5.48
C LEU A 277 -13.74 30.44 5.66
N PHE A 278 -14.38 29.33 6.05
CA PHE A 278 -15.82 29.31 6.31
C PHE A 278 -16.22 28.19 7.27
N ASN A 279 -17.43 28.31 7.82
CA ASN A 279 -18.11 27.24 8.53
C ASN A 279 -19.60 27.24 8.13
N LEU A 280 -20.08 26.12 7.59
CA LEU A 280 -21.47 25.92 7.20
C LEU A 280 -22.08 24.81 8.04
N THR A 281 -23.36 24.93 8.38
CA THR A 281 -24.12 23.87 9.04
C THR A 281 -25.17 23.29 8.10
N ASN A 282 -25.44 22.00 8.25
CA ASN A 282 -26.58 21.33 7.65
C ASN A 282 -27.43 20.76 8.79
N GLU A 283 -28.56 21.40 9.07
CA GLU A 283 -29.47 21.01 10.15
C GLU A 283 -30.17 19.67 9.91
N LEU A 284 -30.35 19.28 8.64
CA LEU A 284 -30.98 18.01 8.28
C LEU A 284 -30.06 16.84 8.66
N THR A 285 -28.77 16.92 8.33
CA THR A 285 -27.80 15.86 8.66
C THR A 285 -27.16 16.03 10.04
N ARG A 286 -27.37 17.19 10.70
CA ARG A 286 -26.72 17.59 11.97
C ARG A 286 -25.19 17.65 11.86
N GLU A 287 -24.71 18.13 10.72
CA GLU A 287 -23.28 18.22 10.40
C GLU A 287 -22.84 19.66 10.14
N GLN A 288 -21.53 19.85 10.15
CA GLN A 288 -20.87 21.07 9.70
C GLN A 288 -19.82 20.76 8.63
N LEU A 289 -19.65 21.69 7.69
CA LEU A 289 -18.56 21.73 6.73
C LEU A 289 -17.76 23.01 6.96
N ALA A 290 -16.49 22.88 7.35
CA ALA A 290 -15.63 24.01 7.62
C ALA A 290 -14.33 23.94 6.81
N LEU A 291 -13.95 25.06 6.20
CA LEU A 291 -12.60 25.27 5.67
C LEU A 291 -11.83 26.13 6.68
N LYS A 292 -10.75 25.57 7.22
CA LYS A 292 -9.92 26.23 8.24
C LYS A 292 -8.44 26.19 7.89
N GLY A 293 -7.73 27.24 8.30
CA GLY A 293 -6.27 27.27 8.26
C GLY A 293 -5.66 26.33 9.29
N THR A 294 -4.40 25.98 9.08
CA THR A 294 -3.59 25.21 10.05
C THR A 294 -2.41 26.04 10.52
N LYS A 295 -1.60 25.50 11.44
CA LYS A 295 -0.32 26.08 11.83
C LYS A 295 0.70 26.15 10.69
N TYR A 296 0.48 25.43 9.59
CA TYR A 296 1.35 25.45 8.42
C TYR A 296 0.78 26.41 7.38
N ARG A 297 1.59 27.40 6.97
CA ARG A 297 1.20 28.53 6.10
C ARG A 297 0.43 28.13 4.83
N ASN A 298 0.74 26.95 4.28
CA ASN A 298 0.21 26.49 2.99
C ASN A 298 -0.67 25.26 3.12
N CYS A 299 -1.20 25.00 4.32
CA CYS A 299 -2.03 23.85 4.60
C CYS A 299 -3.38 24.29 5.18
N PHE A 300 -4.44 23.82 4.56
CA PHE A 300 -5.82 24.05 4.97
C PHE A 300 -6.55 22.73 5.12
N LEU A 301 -7.55 22.69 6.00
CA LEU A 301 -8.42 21.54 6.20
C LEU A 301 -9.85 21.90 5.80
N LEU A 302 -10.41 21.12 4.87
CA LEU A 302 -11.85 21.07 4.65
C LEU A 302 -12.41 19.88 5.43
N VAL A 303 -13.17 20.16 6.49
CA VAL A 303 -13.65 19.14 7.43
C VAL A 303 -15.17 19.08 7.37
N ARG A 304 -15.71 17.89 7.06
CA ARG A 304 -17.13 17.56 7.25
C ARG A 304 -17.27 16.63 8.44
N CYS A 305 -18.08 17.01 9.41
CA CYS A 305 -18.18 16.30 10.69
C CYS A 305 -19.52 16.58 11.40
N PRO A 306 -19.89 15.81 12.43
CA PRO A 306 -21.08 16.08 13.22
C PRO A 306 -20.93 17.41 13.98
N ILE A 307 -22.04 18.11 14.20
CA ILE A 307 -22.07 19.32 15.05
C ILE A 307 -21.75 18.92 16.50
N ALA A 308 -22.43 17.89 17.01
CA ALA A 308 -22.15 17.28 18.30
C ALA A 308 -21.03 16.26 18.15
N ARG A 309 -19.78 16.69 18.38
CA ARG A 309 -18.58 15.84 18.24
C ARG A 309 -17.65 15.95 19.43
N ASP A 310 -16.91 14.88 19.69
CA ASP A 310 -15.78 14.88 20.63
C ASP A 310 -14.63 15.71 20.04
N ALA A 311 -14.42 16.91 20.57
CA ALA A 311 -13.43 17.87 20.09
C ALA A 311 -11.99 17.35 20.20
N ASP A 312 -11.67 16.59 21.24
CA ASP A 312 -10.32 16.05 21.45
C ASP A 312 -10.03 14.92 20.47
N LYS A 313 -11.03 14.05 20.21
CA LYS A 313 -10.93 12.98 19.21
C LYS A 313 -10.73 13.56 17.80
N TRP A 314 -11.50 14.60 17.44
CA TRP A 314 -11.39 15.25 16.14
C TRP A 314 -10.08 16.00 15.96
N THR A 315 -9.60 16.70 16.99
CA THR A 315 -8.27 17.34 16.96
C THR A 315 -7.18 16.32 16.65
N LYS A 316 -7.19 15.13 17.28
CA LYS A 316 -6.23 14.06 16.99
C LYS A 316 -6.31 13.57 15.54
N TRP A 317 -7.51 13.40 14.99
CA TRP A 317 -7.69 12.98 13.59
C TRP A 317 -7.23 14.03 12.59
N GLU A 318 -7.46 15.30 12.89
CA GLU A 318 -6.99 16.42 12.07
C GLU A 318 -5.46 16.54 12.11
N GLU A 319 -4.84 16.38 13.28
CA GLU A 319 -3.37 16.34 13.42
C GLU A 319 -2.76 15.13 12.69
N GLU A 320 -3.38 13.95 12.80
CA GLU A 320 -2.98 12.74 12.08
C GLU A 320 -3.02 12.95 10.57
N ALA A 321 -4.07 13.61 10.06
CA ALA A 321 -4.23 13.92 8.65
C ALA A 321 -3.16 14.91 8.13
N ILE A 322 -2.80 15.92 8.93
CA ILE A 322 -1.79 16.92 8.54
C ILE A 322 -0.37 16.35 8.60
N GLY A 323 -0.06 15.48 9.57
CA GLY A 323 1.31 15.17 9.98
C GLY A 323 2.23 14.45 8.98
N TRP A 324 1.87 14.36 7.70
CA TRP A 324 2.59 13.60 6.66
C TRP A 324 2.86 12.14 7.08
N GLN A 325 2.15 11.66 8.11
CA GLN A 325 2.51 10.42 8.81
C GLN A 325 2.37 9.22 7.89
N ILE A 326 1.54 9.28 6.83
CA ILE A 326 1.41 8.19 5.86
C ILE A 326 2.77 7.87 5.19
N TYR A 327 3.64 8.87 4.94
CA TYR A 327 5.00 8.64 4.43
C TYR A 327 5.98 8.10 5.48
N TYR A 328 5.59 8.02 6.74
CA TYR A 328 6.37 7.42 7.83
C TYR A 328 5.66 6.23 8.50
N GLN A 329 4.44 5.91 8.09
CA GLN A 329 3.68 4.79 8.58
C GLN A 329 4.28 3.47 8.09
N ARG A 330 4.29 2.50 9.00
CA ARG A 330 4.69 1.11 8.76
C ARG A 330 3.71 0.43 7.79
N ASN A 331 4.02 -0.82 7.47
CA ASN A 331 3.27 -1.72 6.59
C ASN A 331 3.10 -1.16 5.18
N ARG A 332 4.16 -0.53 4.66
CA ARG A 332 4.13 0.09 3.34
C ARG A 332 4.57 -0.86 2.24
N ILE A 333 3.78 -0.95 1.18
CA ILE A 333 4.14 -1.63 -0.05
C ILE A 333 4.31 -0.58 -1.13
N ASN A 334 5.50 -0.47 -1.69
CA ASN A 334 5.81 0.39 -2.82
C ASN A 334 5.95 -0.48 -4.08
N ILE A 335 5.18 -0.19 -5.12
CA ILE A 335 5.30 -0.84 -6.42
C ILE A 335 5.95 0.15 -7.39
N LYS A 336 7.15 -0.21 -7.85
CA LYS A 336 8.05 0.59 -8.70
C LYS A 336 8.43 -0.21 -9.95
N ILE A 337 7.43 -0.66 -10.70
CA ILE A 337 7.59 -1.36 -11.97
C ILE A 337 7.54 -0.29 -13.06
N ASN A 338 8.68 0.02 -13.67
CA ASN A 338 8.79 1.14 -14.61
C ASN A 338 8.39 0.73 -16.03
N GLY A 339 8.60 -0.53 -16.38
CA GLY A 339 8.29 -1.07 -17.70
C GLY A 339 8.01 -2.57 -17.68
N GLU A 340 7.76 -3.13 -18.87
CA GLU A 340 7.48 -4.57 -19.02
C GLU A 340 8.72 -5.41 -18.72
N GLU A 341 9.92 -4.85 -18.90
CA GLU A 341 11.20 -5.47 -18.55
C GLU A 341 11.38 -5.70 -17.04
N ASP A 342 10.55 -5.08 -16.21
CA ASP A 342 10.49 -5.31 -14.77
C ASP A 342 9.52 -6.46 -14.40
N ILE A 343 8.95 -7.12 -15.41
CA ILE A 343 8.10 -8.29 -15.27
C ILE A 343 8.79 -9.46 -15.96
N GLY A 344 8.87 -10.61 -15.28
CA GLY A 344 9.49 -11.80 -15.82
C GLY A 344 8.79 -12.30 -17.10
N ASP A 345 9.57 -12.92 -17.98
CA ASP A 345 9.13 -13.31 -19.32
C ASP A 345 7.86 -14.19 -19.30
N GLY A 346 6.97 -13.92 -20.25
CA GLY A 346 5.72 -14.68 -20.46
C GLY A 346 4.65 -14.48 -19.39
N LEU A 347 4.87 -13.59 -18.41
CA LEU A 347 3.92 -13.37 -17.31
C LEU A 347 2.80 -12.39 -17.68
N LEU A 348 3.05 -11.46 -18.61
CA LEU A 348 2.03 -10.54 -19.14
C LEU A 348 1.06 -11.21 -20.12
N ASP A 349 1.51 -12.26 -20.80
CA ASP A 349 0.73 -12.97 -21.83
C ASP A 349 0.05 -14.24 -21.29
N ALA A 350 0.30 -14.56 -20.02
CA ALA A 350 -0.33 -15.69 -19.34
C ALA A 350 -1.83 -15.39 -19.10
N THR A 351 -2.69 -15.94 -19.94
CA THR A 351 -4.15 -15.95 -19.69
C THR A 351 -4.48 -16.82 -18.46
N PRO A 352 -5.50 -16.45 -17.66
CA PRO A 352 -5.92 -17.23 -16.49
C PRO A 352 -6.47 -18.58 -16.97
N GLY A 353 -5.62 -19.61 -16.94
CA GLY A 353 -5.91 -20.96 -17.43
C GLY A 353 -4.74 -21.67 -18.12
N SER A 354 -3.67 -20.95 -18.49
CA SER A 354 -2.50 -21.58 -19.13
C SER A 354 -1.54 -22.26 -18.13
N SER A 355 -1.58 -21.90 -16.85
CA SER A 355 -0.77 -22.53 -15.80
C SER A 355 -1.15 -23.99 -15.55
N ASP A 356 -2.44 -24.34 -15.67
CA ASP A 356 -2.91 -25.71 -15.47
C ASP A 356 -2.59 -26.62 -16.66
N ARG A 357 -2.42 -26.05 -17.87
CA ARG A 357 -1.99 -26.81 -19.05
C ARG A 357 -0.47 -27.05 -19.06
N GLN A 358 0.34 -26.09 -18.60
CA GLN A 358 1.78 -26.28 -18.48
C GLN A 358 2.17 -27.28 -17.37
N GLN A 359 1.36 -27.40 -16.31
CA GLN A 359 1.56 -28.44 -15.29
C GLN A 359 1.17 -29.85 -15.80
N LYS A 360 0.27 -29.95 -16.79
CA LYS A 360 -0.18 -31.22 -17.37
C LYS A 360 0.75 -31.75 -18.47
N CYS A 361 1.33 -30.86 -19.29
CA CYS A 361 2.28 -31.24 -20.35
C CYS A 361 3.71 -31.52 -19.86
N MET A 362 4.03 -31.33 -18.58
CA MET A 362 5.29 -31.80 -17.99
C MET A 362 5.15 -33.15 -17.27
N ASN A 363 3.93 -33.71 -17.23
CA ASN A 363 3.62 -34.99 -16.58
C ASN A 363 3.16 -36.07 -17.59
N GLU A 364 3.32 -35.82 -18.89
CA GLU A 364 3.30 -36.80 -19.99
C GLU A 364 4.68 -36.77 -20.65
#